data_AF-A0A1B3Z8Y1-F1
#
_entry.id   AF-A0A1B3Z8Y1-F1
#
_cell.length_a   1.000
_cell.length_b   1.000
_cell.length_c   1.000
_cell.angle_alpha   90.00
_cell.angle_beta   90.00
_cell.angle_gamma   90.00
#
_symmetry.space_group_name_H-M   'P 1'
#
loop_
_entity.id
_entity.type
_entity.pdbx_description
1 polymer ?
#
loop_
_entity_poly.entity_id
_entity_poly.type
_entity_poly.pdbx_seq_one_letter_code
_entity_poly.pdbx_strand_id
1 'polypeptide(L)'
;MAHADPIVARDQHIRSAILGAIVLYAAAVLLFTDRALVIGSRPLVMPGASIPVSAAPKGYVDALDQYGVHSPKLAHSPFYLSRKPAIAPPPVERAPLAVDRLHFGYSIIETSILGAPYWYSKDDGYVVYYETLREYVYAPVTDDYMRQVKLPGPKPLSSQSFPWWQHVWGWVFPLALAGWGLFEVGAVRRWREAEGLI
;
A
#
# COMPACT_ATOMS: atom_id res chain seq x y z
N MET A 1 -18.67 38.27 33.27
CA MET A 1 -17.57 37.29 33.39
C MET A 1 -18.21 35.92 33.30
N ALA A 2 -18.24 35.33 32.10
CA ALA A 2 -18.81 34.00 31.91
C ALA A 2 -17.92 33.01 32.66
N HIS A 3 -18.47 32.33 33.67
CA HIS A 3 -17.84 31.14 34.20
C HIS A 3 -17.58 30.21 33.02
N ALA A 4 -16.31 29.94 32.71
CA ALA A 4 -15.95 28.92 31.73
C ALA A 4 -16.50 27.61 32.26
N ASP A 5 -17.66 27.21 31.73
CA ASP A 5 -18.37 26.01 32.14
C ASP A 5 -17.38 24.84 32.00
N PRO A 6 -17.09 24.05 33.05
CA PRO A 6 -16.07 22.99 33.02
C PRO A 6 -16.25 22.01 31.86
N ILE A 7 -17.47 21.90 31.32
CA ILE A 7 -17.80 21.13 30.12
C ILE A 7 -17.12 21.70 28.86
N VAL A 8 -17.13 23.01 28.67
CA VAL A 8 -16.55 23.70 27.49
C VAL A 8 -15.02 23.59 27.51
N ALA A 9 -14.39 23.78 28.68
CA ALA A 9 -12.95 23.63 28.83
C ALA A 9 -12.48 22.19 28.56
N ARG A 10 -13.22 21.18 29.06
CA ARG A 10 -12.93 19.77 28.81
C ARG A 10 -13.04 19.42 27.31
N ASP A 11 -14.09 19.90 26.66
CA ASP A 11 -14.30 19.69 25.23
C ASP A 11 -13.16 20.32 24.40
N GLN A 12 -12.64 21.49 24.79
CA GLN A 12 -11.49 22.11 24.13
C GLN A 12 -10.19 21.29 24.24
N HIS A 13 -9.92 20.68 25.40
CA HIS A 13 -8.76 19.81 25.57
C HIS A 13 -8.88 18.53 24.73
N ILE A 14 -10.04 17.87 24.78
CA ILE A 14 -10.32 16.68 23.96
C ILE A 14 -10.17 17.01 22.48
N ARG A 15 -10.67 18.18 22.07
CA ARG A 15 -10.52 18.70 20.72
C ARG A 15 -9.05 18.76 20.29
N SER A 16 -8.26 19.51 21.04
CA SER A 16 -6.83 19.68 20.73
C SER A 16 -6.07 18.35 20.69
N ALA A 17 -6.43 17.39 21.56
CA ALA A 17 -5.80 16.08 21.61
C ALA A 17 -6.10 15.24 20.36
N ILE A 18 -7.36 15.16 19.92
CA ILE A 18 -7.73 14.41 18.71
C ILE A 18 -7.11 15.04 17.47
N LEU A 19 -7.15 16.38 17.35
CA LEU A 19 -6.52 17.08 16.23
C LEU A 19 -5.00 16.83 16.20
N GLY A 20 -4.35 16.92 17.36
CA GLY A 20 -2.93 16.62 17.51
C GLY A 20 -2.59 15.19 17.06
N ALA A 21 -3.41 14.21 17.44
CA ALA A 21 -3.25 12.82 17.01
C ALA A 21 -3.40 12.64 15.49
N ILE A 22 -4.38 13.31 14.86
CA ILE A 22 -4.58 13.27 13.40
C ILE A 22 -3.36 13.87 12.67
N VAL A 23 -2.85 15.00 13.15
CA VAL A 23 -1.66 15.65 12.56
C VAL A 23 -0.42 14.79 12.72
N LEU A 24 -0.19 14.22 13.91
CA LEU A 24 0.91 13.28 14.17
C LEU A 24 0.84 12.06 13.27
N TYR A 25 -0.35 11.49 13.10
CA TYR A 25 -0.58 10.37 12.19
C TYR A 25 -0.22 10.75 10.75
N ALA A 26 -0.71 11.89 10.25
CA ALA A 26 -0.39 12.36 8.90
C ALA A 26 1.12 12.57 8.73
N ALA A 27 1.78 13.19 9.70
CA ALA A 27 3.24 13.39 9.68
C ALA A 27 3.99 12.05 9.67
N ALA A 28 3.58 11.07 10.48
CA ALA A 28 4.18 9.74 10.49
C ALA A 28 4.03 9.05 9.12
N VAL A 29 2.84 9.11 8.51
CA VAL A 29 2.61 8.55 7.17
C VAL A 29 3.53 9.20 6.14
N LEU A 30 3.70 10.52 6.17
CA LEU A 30 4.56 11.23 5.23
C LEU A 30 6.05 10.92 5.42
N LEU A 31 6.48 10.62 6.66
CA LEU A 31 7.89 10.37 6.98
C LEU A 31 8.30 8.91 6.79
N PHE A 32 7.40 7.96 7.05
CA PHE A 32 7.72 6.54 7.09
C PHE A 32 7.25 5.76 5.86
N THR A 33 6.54 6.39 4.92
CA THR A 33 6.08 5.71 3.71
C THR A 33 6.83 6.19 2.48
N ASP A 34 7.14 5.24 1.60
CA ASP A 34 7.71 5.44 0.27
C ASP A 34 6.62 5.60 -0.81
N ARG A 35 5.36 5.68 -0.38
CA ARG A 35 4.18 5.75 -1.24
C ARG A 35 4.00 7.13 -1.84
N ALA A 36 3.29 7.19 -2.96
CA ALA A 36 3.02 8.45 -3.66
C ALA A 36 2.19 9.41 -2.79
N LEU A 37 2.58 10.68 -2.77
CA LEU A 37 1.85 11.74 -2.07
C LEU A 37 0.56 12.13 -2.81
N VAL A 38 0.56 12.02 -4.14
CA VAL A 38 -0.62 12.21 -4.99
C VAL A 38 -1.30 10.85 -5.20
N ILE A 39 -2.55 10.85 -5.66
CA ILE A 39 -3.25 9.63 -6.11
C ILE A 39 -2.32 8.87 -7.07
N GLY A 40 -1.94 7.66 -6.68
CA GLY A 40 -1.00 6.84 -7.42
C GLY A 40 -1.36 5.37 -7.30
N SER A 41 -1.17 4.65 -8.39
CA SER A 41 -1.30 3.20 -8.44
C SER A 41 0.09 2.59 -8.50
N ARG A 42 0.39 1.63 -7.61
CA ARG A 42 1.66 0.90 -7.61
C ARG A 42 1.43 -0.59 -7.84
N PRO A 43 2.11 -1.22 -8.81
CA PRO A 43 2.12 -2.67 -8.94
C PRO A 43 2.94 -3.27 -7.79
N LEU A 44 2.43 -4.33 -7.19
CA LEU A 44 3.08 -5.05 -6.10
C LEU A 44 2.86 -6.54 -6.30
N VAL A 45 3.88 -7.33 -5.95
CA VAL A 45 3.74 -8.77 -5.87
C VAL A 45 3.71 -9.18 -4.40
N MET A 46 2.61 -9.79 -3.99
CA MET A 46 2.50 -10.33 -2.65
C MET A 46 3.33 -11.61 -2.53
N PRO A 47 4.24 -11.71 -1.55
CA PRO A 47 5.04 -12.90 -1.36
C PRO A 47 4.20 -14.08 -0.87
N GLY A 48 4.45 -15.26 -1.42
CA GLY A 48 3.95 -16.53 -0.92
C GLY A 48 5.06 -17.56 -0.80
N ALA A 49 4.84 -18.79 -1.28
CA ALA A 49 5.84 -19.86 -1.20
C ALA A 49 7.13 -19.52 -1.95
N SER A 50 8.27 -19.86 -1.35
CA SER A 50 9.55 -19.87 -2.06
C SER A 50 9.74 -21.19 -2.78
N ILE A 51 10.23 -21.13 -4.02
CA ILE A 51 10.58 -22.27 -4.86
C ILE A 51 12.11 -22.25 -5.03
N PRO A 52 12.82 -23.31 -4.62
CA PRO A 52 14.25 -23.40 -4.89
C PRO A 52 14.48 -23.43 -6.40
N VAL A 53 15.44 -22.66 -6.90
CA VAL A 53 15.70 -22.59 -8.36
C VAL A 53 16.08 -23.94 -8.95
N SER A 54 16.67 -24.83 -8.15
CA SER A 54 16.96 -26.21 -8.54
C SER A 54 15.73 -27.04 -8.90
N ALA A 55 14.53 -26.64 -8.45
CA ALA A 55 13.27 -27.29 -8.79
C ALA A 55 12.60 -26.70 -10.05
N ALA A 56 13.08 -25.55 -10.54
CA ALA A 56 12.59 -24.97 -11.77
C ALA A 56 13.25 -25.65 -12.99
N PRO A 57 12.57 -25.67 -14.15
CA PRO A 57 13.19 -26.13 -15.39
C PRO A 57 14.49 -25.38 -15.68
N LYS A 58 15.48 -26.08 -16.26
CA LYS A 58 16.75 -25.45 -16.66
C LYS A 58 16.48 -24.27 -17.60
N GLY A 59 17.10 -23.13 -17.34
CA GLY A 59 16.92 -21.90 -18.12
C GLY A 59 15.63 -21.13 -17.82
N TYR A 60 14.82 -21.55 -16.85
CA TYR A 60 13.57 -20.85 -16.50
C TYR A 60 13.83 -19.45 -15.95
N VAL A 61 14.89 -19.26 -15.15
CA VAL A 61 15.27 -17.93 -14.65
C VAL A 61 15.73 -17.03 -15.80
N ASP A 62 16.53 -17.54 -16.73
CA ASP A 62 16.97 -16.78 -17.91
C ASP A 62 15.78 -16.39 -18.81
N ALA A 63 14.84 -17.32 -19.01
CA ALA A 63 13.60 -17.05 -19.74
C ALA A 63 12.73 -16.00 -19.02
N LEU A 64 12.68 -16.05 -17.69
CA LEU A 64 11.96 -15.08 -16.88
C LEU A 64 12.63 -13.69 -16.93
N ASP A 65 13.96 -13.62 -16.93
CA ASP A 65 14.72 -12.37 -17.11
C ASP A 65 14.57 -11.80 -18.52
N GLN A 66 14.45 -12.64 -19.55
CA GLN A 66 14.36 -12.18 -20.93
C GLN A 66 12.94 -11.80 -21.36
N TYR A 67 11.93 -12.53 -20.86
CA TYR A 67 10.53 -12.41 -21.32
C TYR A 67 9.55 -12.02 -20.21
N GLY A 68 10.02 -11.91 -18.96
CA GLY A 68 9.20 -11.50 -17.83
C GLY A 68 8.81 -10.03 -17.88
N VAL A 69 7.86 -9.67 -17.03
CA VAL A 69 7.50 -8.28 -16.78
C VAL A 69 8.46 -7.71 -15.75
N HIS A 70 9.16 -6.63 -16.11
CA HIS A 70 10.06 -5.89 -15.23
C HIS A 70 9.32 -4.73 -14.58
N SER A 71 9.12 -4.80 -13.27
CA SER A 71 8.43 -3.78 -12.50
C SER A 71 9.41 -3.12 -11.50
N PRO A 72 9.78 -1.85 -11.71
CA PRO A 72 10.73 -1.17 -10.85
C PRO A 72 10.16 -0.91 -9.45
N LYS A 73 10.93 -1.23 -8.41
CA LYS A 73 10.54 -0.98 -7.00
C LYS A 73 10.54 0.49 -6.61
N LEU A 74 11.37 1.29 -7.29
CA LEU A 74 11.75 2.65 -6.85
C LEU A 74 11.08 3.78 -7.65
N ALA A 75 10.12 3.49 -8.51
CA ALA A 75 9.67 4.45 -9.53
C ALA A 75 8.37 5.21 -9.23
N HIS A 76 7.99 5.50 -7.98
CA HIS A 76 6.73 6.24 -7.71
C HIS A 76 6.82 7.44 -6.76
N SER A 77 7.95 8.14 -6.79
CA SER A 77 7.95 9.56 -6.41
C SER A 77 7.22 10.38 -7.48
N PRO A 78 6.31 11.33 -7.12
CA PRO A 78 5.65 12.21 -8.08
C PRO A 78 6.64 13.08 -8.89
N PHE A 79 7.92 13.13 -8.52
CA PHE A 79 8.98 13.77 -9.31
C PHE A 79 9.39 12.99 -10.58
N TYR A 80 9.03 11.70 -10.72
CA TYR A 80 9.40 10.91 -11.91
C TYR A 80 8.43 11.09 -13.09
N LEU A 81 7.16 11.43 -12.84
CA LEU A 81 6.18 11.72 -13.91
C LEU A 81 6.44 13.08 -14.60
N SER A 82 7.28 13.95 -14.02
CA SER A 82 7.63 15.26 -14.60
C SER A 82 8.99 15.29 -15.31
N ARG A 83 9.79 14.22 -15.27
CA ARG A 83 10.99 14.13 -16.11
C ARG A 83 10.60 13.45 -17.41
N LYS A 84 10.58 14.22 -18.51
CA LYS A 84 10.76 13.69 -19.87
C LYS A 84 11.78 12.53 -19.84
N PRO A 85 11.60 11.45 -20.61
CA PRO A 85 12.57 10.37 -20.71
C PRO A 85 13.77 10.90 -21.49
N ALA A 86 14.62 11.68 -20.81
CA ALA A 86 15.89 12.12 -21.31
C ALA A 86 16.94 11.39 -20.49
N ILE A 87 17.76 10.63 -21.22
CA ILE A 87 18.83 9.72 -20.77
C ILE A 87 18.32 8.29 -20.65
N ALA A 88 18.91 7.43 -21.48
CA ALA A 88 18.64 6.01 -21.69
C ALA A 88 18.27 5.26 -20.39
N PRO A 89 17.45 4.20 -20.47
CA PRO A 89 17.30 3.30 -19.33
C PRO A 89 18.71 2.95 -18.82
N PRO A 90 19.04 3.22 -17.55
CA PRO A 90 20.31 2.79 -17.00
C PRO A 90 20.44 1.29 -17.25
N PRO A 91 21.65 0.78 -17.59
CA PRO A 91 21.82 -0.59 -18.02
C PRO A 91 21.13 -1.52 -17.05
N VAL A 92 20.26 -2.40 -17.60
CA VAL A 92 19.64 -3.50 -16.88
C VAL A 92 20.76 -4.16 -16.08
N GLU A 93 20.70 -4.03 -14.76
CA GLU A 93 21.58 -4.77 -13.87
C GLU A 93 21.13 -6.21 -14.05
N ARG A 94 21.69 -6.88 -15.07
CA ARG A 94 21.43 -8.29 -15.39
C ARG A 94 21.37 -9.01 -14.06
N ALA A 95 20.27 -9.73 -13.82
CA ALA A 95 19.97 -10.40 -12.57
C ALA A 95 21.26 -10.86 -11.89
N PRO A 96 21.48 -10.58 -10.59
CA PRO A 96 22.67 -11.09 -9.93
C PRO A 96 22.75 -12.58 -10.25
N LEU A 97 23.92 -13.04 -10.72
CA LEU A 97 24.19 -14.42 -11.18
C LEU A 97 23.85 -15.54 -10.16
N ALA A 98 23.24 -15.18 -9.03
CA ALA A 98 22.73 -16.04 -7.98
C ALA A 98 21.31 -15.62 -7.56
N VAL A 99 20.33 -15.75 -8.46
CA VAL A 99 18.93 -15.88 -8.00
C VAL A 99 18.83 -17.27 -7.37
N ASP A 100 18.97 -17.35 -6.05
CA ASP A 100 18.94 -18.64 -5.34
C ASP A 100 17.51 -19.16 -5.13
N ARG A 101 16.52 -18.27 -5.20
CA ARG A 101 15.11 -18.59 -4.95
C ARG A 101 14.19 -17.83 -5.90
N LEU A 102 13.27 -18.59 -6.50
CA LEU A 102 12.07 -18.04 -7.12
C LEU A 102 10.99 -17.94 -6.05
N HIS A 103 10.08 -17.01 -6.21
CA HIS A 103 8.96 -16.80 -5.32
C HIS A 103 7.67 -16.96 -6.09
N PHE A 104 6.74 -17.68 -5.49
CA PHE A 104 5.38 -17.74 -5.96
C PHE A 104 4.58 -16.65 -5.26
N GLY A 105 3.94 -15.78 -6.03
CA GLY A 105 3.30 -14.57 -5.56
C GLY A 105 1.94 -14.31 -6.18
N TYR A 106 1.33 -13.21 -5.74
CA TYR A 106 0.08 -12.72 -6.31
C TYR A 106 0.24 -11.24 -6.68
N SER A 107 0.13 -10.91 -7.96
CA SER A 107 0.21 -9.55 -8.49
C SER A 107 -1.07 -8.78 -8.17
N ILE A 108 -0.88 -7.62 -7.57
CA ILE A 108 -1.93 -6.65 -7.23
C ILE A 108 -1.50 -5.26 -7.65
N ILE A 109 -2.48 -4.40 -7.91
CA ILE A 109 -2.28 -2.96 -7.98
C ILE A 109 -2.80 -2.36 -6.68
N GLU A 110 -1.97 -1.62 -5.95
CA GLU A 110 -2.38 -0.86 -4.78
C GLU A 110 -2.59 0.61 -5.15
N THR A 111 -3.75 1.15 -4.79
CA THR A 111 -4.08 2.57 -4.91
C THR A 111 -3.73 3.28 -3.61
N SER A 112 -2.86 4.27 -3.72
CA SER A 112 -2.40 5.10 -2.61
C SER A 112 -2.77 6.56 -2.82
N ILE A 113 -3.03 7.26 -1.71
CA ILE A 113 -3.32 8.69 -1.66
C ILE A 113 -2.58 9.24 -0.43
N LEU A 114 -1.86 10.36 -0.55
CA LEU A 114 -1.15 10.98 0.58
C LEU A 114 -0.21 10.03 1.34
N GLY A 115 0.46 9.11 0.64
CA GLY A 115 1.37 8.15 1.27
C GLY A 115 0.67 6.97 1.97
N ALA A 116 -0.66 6.90 1.97
CA ALA A 116 -1.42 5.82 2.59
C ALA A 116 -2.13 4.93 1.56
N PRO A 117 -2.25 3.62 1.78
CA PRO A 117 -2.96 2.72 0.88
C PRO A 117 -4.46 2.71 1.21
N TYR A 118 -5.28 2.98 0.20
CA TYR A 118 -6.75 3.08 0.35
C TYR A 118 -7.47 1.89 -0.25
N TRP A 119 -6.90 1.30 -1.29
CA TRP A 119 -7.52 0.23 -2.03
C TRP A 119 -6.47 -0.63 -2.72
N TYR A 120 -6.87 -1.82 -3.12
CA TYR A 120 -6.08 -2.68 -3.99
C TYR A 120 -7.00 -3.45 -4.93
N SER A 121 -6.50 -3.81 -6.10
CA SER A 121 -7.22 -4.61 -7.10
C SER A 121 -6.33 -5.71 -7.65
N LYS A 122 -6.97 -6.73 -8.24
CA LYS A 122 -6.27 -7.77 -8.99
C LYS A 122 -5.59 -7.12 -10.19
N ASP A 123 -4.32 -7.48 -10.39
CA ASP A 123 -3.59 -7.21 -11.63
C ASP A 123 -3.56 -8.49 -12.48
N ASP A 124 -2.40 -9.09 -12.68
CA ASP A 124 -2.24 -10.36 -13.41
C ASP A 124 -2.64 -11.61 -12.62
N GLY A 125 -2.81 -11.51 -11.29
CA GLY A 125 -3.15 -12.64 -10.44
C GLY A 125 -1.91 -13.45 -10.01
N TYR A 126 -1.93 -14.77 -10.17
CA TYR A 126 -0.80 -15.59 -9.73
C TYR A 126 0.45 -15.38 -10.59
N VAL A 127 1.59 -15.17 -9.95
CA VAL A 127 2.86 -14.92 -10.65
C VAL A 127 4.01 -15.72 -10.03
N VAL A 128 4.96 -16.15 -10.85
CA VAL A 128 6.29 -16.53 -10.37
C VAL A 128 7.20 -15.34 -10.58
N TYR A 129 7.93 -14.95 -9.55
CA TYR A 129 8.80 -13.79 -9.59
C TYR A 129 10.12 -14.06 -8.88
N TYR A 130 11.11 -13.27 -9.22
CA TYR A 130 12.25 -13.05 -8.35
C TYR A 130 12.42 -11.56 -8.11
N GLU A 131 13.09 -11.24 -7.03
CA GLU A 131 13.26 -9.88 -6.54
C GLU A 131 14.73 -9.51 -6.62
N THR A 132 15.06 -8.44 -7.36
CA THR A 132 16.40 -7.84 -7.32
C THR A 132 16.38 -6.64 -6.37
N LEU A 133 17.51 -5.97 -6.16
CA LEU A 133 17.51 -4.74 -5.35
C LEU A 133 16.66 -3.61 -5.96
N ARG A 134 16.38 -3.64 -7.27
CA ARG A 134 15.79 -2.52 -8.01
C ARG A 134 14.42 -2.81 -8.61
N GLU A 135 14.12 -4.07 -8.90
CA GLU A 135 12.90 -4.45 -9.61
C GLU A 135 12.36 -5.82 -9.16
N TYR A 136 11.08 -6.02 -9.42
CA TYR A 136 10.42 -7.32 -9.45
C TYR A 136 10.36 -7.77 -10.90
N VAL A 137 10.91 -8.96 -11.18
CA VAL A 137 10.75 -9.60 -12.48
C VAL A 137 9.81 -10.77 -12.30
N TYR A 138 8.67 -10.73 -12.98
CA TYR A 138 7.61 -11.70 -12.77
C TYR A 138 6.97 -12.18 -14.08
N ALA A 139 6.43 -13.40 -14.06
CA ALA A 139 5.63 -13.95 -15.13
C ALA A 139 4.29 -14.44 -14.60
N PRO A 140 3.17 -14.12 -15.29
CA PRO A 140 1.87 -14.63 -14.94
C PRO A 140 1.81 -16.15 -15.11
N VAL A 141 1.09 -16.78 -14.19
CA VAL A 141 0.93 -18.22 -14.10
C VAL A 141 -0.50 -18.58 -14.41
N THR A 142 -0.68 -19.60 -15.25
CA THR A 142 -2.02 -20.09 -15.62
C THR A 142 -2.64 -20.92 -14.49
N ASP A 143 -3.97 -20.95 -14.45
CA ASP A 143 -4.72 -21.76 -13.47
C ASP A 143 -4.40 -23.26 -13.57
N ASP A 144 -4.01 -23.75 -14.75
CA ASP A 144 -3.61 -25.14 -14.95
C ASP A 144 -2.27 -25.45 -14.28
N TYR A 145 -1.30 -24.54 -14.36
CA TYR A 145 -0.04 -24.68 -13.63
C TYR A 145 -0.27 -24.65 -12.12
N MET A 146 -1.20 -23.80 -11.66
CA MET A 146 -1.61 -23.75 -10.25
C MET A 146 -2.16 -25.07 -9.73
N ARG A 147 -2.98 -25.76 -10.53
CA ARG A 147 -3.54 -27.07 -10.18
C ARG A 147 -2.46 -28.15 -10.10
N GLN A 148 -1.45 -28.07 -10.97
CA GLN A 148 -0.36 -29.04 -11.04
C GLN A 148 0.64 -28.87 -9.88
N VAL A 149 0.93 -27.64 -9.50
CA VAL A 149 2.08 -27.33 -8.65
C VAL A 149 1.76 -27.35 -7.15
N LYS A 150 0.48 -27.28 -6.74
CA LYS A 150 0.00 -27.43 -5.33
C LYS A 150 0.85 -26.72 -4.28
N LEU A 151 1.56 -25.65 -4.65
CA LEU A 151 2.41 -24.92 -3.72
C LEU A 151 1.51 -24.13 -2.75
N PRO A 152 1.94 -23.94 -1.49
CA PRO A 152 1.27 -23.04 -0.56
C PRO A 152 1.49 -21.59 -0.99
N GLY A 153 0.82 -21.18 -2.07
CA GLY A 153 0.90 -19.83 -2.60
C GLY A 153 0.12 -18.81 -1.76
N PRO A 154 0.35 -17.51 -1.99
CA PRO A 154 -0.50 -16.48 -1.39
C PRO A 154 -1.92 -16.69 -1.90
N LYS A 155 -2.91 -16.60 -1.03
CA LYS A 155 -4.29 -16.89 -1.41
C LYS A 155 -4.83 -15.79 -2.34
N PRO A 156 -5.77 -16.10 -3.25
CA PRO A 156 -6.28 -15.12 -4.19
C PRO A 156 -7.08 -14.03 -3.46
N LEU A 157 -7.25 -12.88 -4.09
CA LEU A 157 -8.02 -11.75 -3.56
C LEU A 157 -9.46 -12.11 -3.14
N SER A 158 -10.07 -13.11 -3.80
CA SER A 158 -11.39 -13.63 -3.47
C SER A 158 -11.42 -14.48 -2.18
N SER A 159 -10.27 -14.74 -1.56
CA SER A 159 -10.17 -15.55 -0.36
C SER A 159 -10.19 -14.72 0.92
N GLN A 160 -10.84 -15.24 1.95
CA GLN A 160 -11.07 -14.56 3.23
C GLN A 160 -9.78 -14.33 4.06
N SER A 161 -8.63 -14.86 3.67
CA SER A 161 -7.36 -14.72 4.41
C SER A 161 -6.36 -13.75 3.77
N PHE A 162 -6.80 -12.93 2.83
CA PHE A 162 -5.97 -11.86 2.26
C PHE A 162 -5.69 -10.79 3.34
N PRO A 163 -4.43 -10.33 3.54
CA PRO A 163 -4.06 -9.36 4.57
C PRO A 163 -4.49 -7.93 4.18
N TRP A 164 -5.79 -7.73 4.05
CA TRP A 164 -6.44 -6.50 3.59
C TRP A 164 -5.98 -5.27 4.39
N TRP A 165 -5.70 -5.44 5.69
CA TRP A 165 -5.28 -4.35 6.57
C TRP A 165 -4.02 -3.64 6.09
N GLN A 166 -3.05 -4.36 5.50
CA GLN A 166 -1.80 -3.77 5.01
C GLN A 166 -2.02 -2.80 3.83
N HIS A 167 -3.18 -2.88 3.18
CA HIS A 167 -3.48 -2.19 1.93
C HIS A 167 -4.72 -1.25 2.00
N VAL A 168 -5.36 -1.14 3.16
CA VAL A 168 -6.61 -0.36 3.33
C VAL A 168 -6.56 0.54 4.58
N TRP A 169 -5.44 0.57 5.30
CA TRP A 169 -5.32 1.39 6.51
C TRP A 169 -5.40 2.91 6.24
N GLY A 170 -5.25 3.37 5.00
CA GLY A 170 -5.41 4.79 4.64
C GLY A 170 -6.78 5.36 4.96
N TRP A 171 -7.81 4.52 5.11
CA TRP A 171 -9.14 4.94 5.57
C TRP A 171 -9.18 5.46 7.00
N VAL A 172 -8.17 5.18 7.83
CA VAL A 172 -8.09 5.70 9.20
C VAL A 172 -8.13 7.23 9.21
N PHE A 173 -7.44 7.88 8.26
CA PHE A 173 -7.41 9.34 8.17
C PHE A 173 -8.77 9.99 7.87
N PRO A 174 -9.48 9.66 6.77
CA PRO A 174 -10.78 10.24 6.50
C PRO A 174 -11.83 9.84 7.55
N LEU A 175 -11.74 8.64 8.13
CA LEU A 175 -12.62 8.23 9.23
C LEU A 175 -12.39 9.06 10.49
N ALA A 176 -11.12 9.35 10.83
CA ALA A 176 -10.78 10.22 11.95
C ALA A 176 -11.27 11.66 11.72
N LEU A 177 -11.14 12.18 10.49
CA LEU A 177 -11.68 13.50 10.13
C LEU A 177 -13.21 13.54 10.16
N ALA A 178 -13.89 12.50 9.68
CA ALA A 178 -15.34 12.41 9.75
C ALA A 178 -15.83 12.31 11.20
N GLY A 179 -15.18 11.48 12.03
CA GLY A 179 -15.46 11.37 13.46
C GLY A 179 -15.23 12.68 14.21
N TRP A 180 -14.15 13.39 13.88
CA TRP A 180 -13.88 14.74 14.36
C TRP A 180 -15.01 15.72 14.00
N GLY A 181 -15.44 15.73 12.74
CA GLY A 181 -16.54 16.60 12.29
C GLY A 181 -17.86 16.31 13.02
N LEU A 182 -18.20 15.03 13.22
CA LEU A 182 -19.37 14.63 14.01
C LEU A 182 -19.26 15.06 15.47
N PHE A 183 -18.06 14.96 16.05
CA PHE A 183 -17.80 15.44 17.41
C PHE A 183 -18.02 16.95 17.54
N GLU A 184 -17.53 17.73 16.57
CA GLU A 184 -17.74 19.19 16.51
C GLU A 184 -19.22 19.56 16.42
N VAL A 185 -20.00 18.87 15.57
CA VAL A 185 -21.46 19.09 15.48
C VAL A 185 -22.15 18.84 16.83
N GLY A 186 -21.80 17.74 17.50
CA GLY A 186 -22.34 17.43 18.82
C GLY A 186 -21.93 18.45 19.88
N ALA A 187 -20.69 18.92 19.84
CA ALA A 187 -20.19 19.88 20.82
C ALA A 187 -20.78 21.29 20.62
N VAL A 188 -21.00 21.72 19.37
CA VAL A 188 -21.75 22.96 19.06
C VAL A 188 -23.19 22.87 19.55
N ARG A 189 -23.85 21.71 19.37
CA ARG A 189 -25.21 21.51 19.87
C ARG A 189 -25.27 21.61 21.40
N ARG A 190 -24.38 20.94 22.13
CA ARG A 190 -24.29 21.03 23.60
C ARG A 190 -24.06 22.45 24.08
N TRP A 191 -23.21 23.21 23.37
CA TRP A 191 -22.96 24.61 23.67
C TRP A 191 -24.21 25.47 23.48
N ARG A 192 -24.97 25.26 22.40
CA ARG A 192 -26.24 25.97 22.15
C ARG A 192 -27.31 25.64 23.20
N GLU A 193 -27.41 24.37 23.61
CA GLU A 193 -28.32 23.95 24.70
C GLU A 193 -27.91 24.59 26.04
N ALA A 194 -26.61 24.69 26.33
CA ALA A 194 -26.11 25.35 27.55
C ALA A 194 -26.34 26.87 27.56
N GLU A 195 -26.33 27.51 26.39
CA GLU A 195 -26.63 28.95 26.24
C GLU A 195 -28.14 29.24 26.09
N GLY A 196 -29.00 28.22 26.08
CA GLY A 196 -30.45 28.38 25.93
C GLY A 196 -30.88 28.89 24.55
N LEU A 197 -30.03 28.69 23.53
CA LEU A 197 -30.31 29.05 22.13
C LEU A 197 -31.22 28.02 21.43
N ILE A 198 -31.33 26.81 22.00
CA ILE A 198 -32.20 25.70 21.56
C ILE A 198 -32.72 24.99 22.80
#